data_AF-A0A3S4GK99-F1
#
_entry.id   AF-A0A3S4GK99-F1
#
_cell.length_a   1.000
_cell.length_b   1.000
_cell.length_c   1.000
_cell.angle_alpha   90.00
_cell.angle_beta   90.00
_cell.angle_gamma   90.00
#
_symmetry.space_group_name_H-M   'P 1'
#
loop_
_entity.id
_entity.type
_entity.pdbx_description
1 polymer ?
#
loop_
_entity_poly.entity_id
_entity_poly.type
_entity_poly.pdbx_seq_one_letter_code
_entity_poly.pdbx_strand_id
1 'polypeptide(L)'
;MNGGQVILADEPTGALDSHSGEEVMAILRQLRDRGHTVIIVTHDPLIAAQAERIIEIHDGKIVHNPPAQEKKREQGVDAAVVNTVPGWRQFASSFREALSMAWLAMAANKMRTLLTMLGIIIGIASVVSIVVVGDAAKQMVLADIRAMGH
;
A
#
# COMPACT_ATOMS: atom_id res chain seq x y z
N MET A 1 8.63 3.45 12.13
CA MET A 1 7.83 2.29 12.56
C MET A 1 6.56 2.82 13.20
N ASN A 2 5.38 2.47 12.67
CA ASN A 2 4.08 3.05 13.08
C ASN A 2 3.58 2.57 14.46
N GLY A 3 4.49 2.20 15.37
CA GLY A 3 4.24 1.91 16.79
C GLY A 3 2.87 1.31 17.10
N GLY A 4 2.45 0.28 16.34
CA GLY A 4 1.06 -0.16 16.32
C GLY A 4 0.60 -0.58 17.70
N GLN A 5 -0.20 0.25 18.37
CA GLN A 5 -0.70 -0.03 19.72
C GLN A 5 -1.60 -1.27 19.75
N VAL A 6 -2.16 -1.63 18.59
CA VAL A 6 -2.93 -2.84 18.35
C VAL A 6 -2.32 -3.60 17.16
N ILE A 7 -2.12 -4.90 17.33
CA ILE A 7 -1.62 -5.82 16.32
C ILE A 7 -2.74 -6.82 16.05
N LEU A 8 -3.20 -6.87 14.80
CA LEU A 8 -4.14 -7.90 14.32
C LEU A 8 -3.36 -8.90 13.48
N ALA A 9 -3.43 -10.17 13.86
CA ALA A 9 -2.74 -11.26 13.19
C ALA A 9 -3.78 -12.31 12.75
N ASP A 10 -3.98 -12.43 11.45
CA ASP A 10 -4.86 -13.43 10.85
C ASP A 10 -4.04 -14.66 10.47
N GLU A 11 -4.27 -15.78 11.16
CA GLU A 11 -3.57 -17.06 10.98
C GLU A 11 -2.03 -16.93 10.89
N PRO A 12 -1.37 -16.30 11.89
CA PRO A 12 0.05 -15.91 11.79
C PRO A 12 1.03 -17.08 11.62
N THR A 13 0.62 -18.29 11.96
CA THR A 13 1.44 -19.50 11.91
C THR A 13 0.96 -20.52 10.88
N GLY A 14 -0.13 -20.26 10.16
CA GLY A 14 -0.78 -21.27 9.30
C GLY A 14 0.06 -21.73 8.10
N ALA A 15 1.06 -20.96 7.69
CA ALA A 15 1.98 -21.28 6.57
C ALA A 15 3.40 -21.65 7.03
N LEU A 16 3.63 -21.81 8.34
CA LEU A 16 4.95 -22.03 8.93
C LEU A 16 5.07 -23.44 9.52
N ASP A 17 6.30 -23.93 9.61
CA ASP A 17 6.60 -25.13 10.40
C ASP A 17 6.50 -24.84 11.91
N SER A 18 6.50 -25.89 12.74
CA SER A 18 6.32 -25.77 14.19
C SER A 18 7.38 -24.90 14.88
N HIS A 19 8.63 -24.95 14.44
CA HIS A 19 9.70 -24.15 15.03
C HIS A 19 9.54 -22.67 14.68
N SER A 20 9.34 -22.38 13.39
CA SER A 20 9.09 -21.01 12.91
C SER A 20 7.80 -20.42 13.52
N GLY A 21 6.76 -21.23 13.70
CA GLY A 21 5.52 -20.81 14.36
C GLY A 21 5.71 -20.44 15.83
N GLU A 22 6.51 -21.20 16.58
CA GLU A 22 6.86 -20.89 17.96
C GLU A 22 7.63 -19.58 18.09
N GLU A 23 8.56 -19.30 17.16
CA GLU A 23 9.31 -18.03 17.12
C GLU A 23 8.37 -16.83 16.90
N VAL A 24 7.44 -16.94 15.93
CA VAL A 24 6.44 -15.89 15.68
C VAL A 24 5.58 -15.67 16.92
N MET A 25 5.11 -16.74 17.56
CA MET A 25 4.32 -16.63 18.79
C MET A 25 5.13 -16.03 19.95
N ALA A 26 6.44 -16.32 20.05
CA ALA A 26 7.33 -15.69 21.02
C ALA A 26 7.44 -14.18 20.80
N ILE A 27 7.56 -13.73 19.55
CA ILE A 27 7.60 -12.29 19.20
C ILE A 27 6.28 -11.61 19.57
N LEU A 28 5.14 -12.22 19.24
CA LEU A 28 3.81 -11.67 19.57
C LEU A 28 3.61 -11.55 21.08
N ARG A 29 4.06 -12.54 21.86
CA ARG A 29 4.07 -12.46 23.33
C ARG A 29 4.96 -11.32 23.83
N GLN A 30 6.16 -11.17 23.29
CA GLN A 30 7.07 -10.10 23.69
C GLN A 30 6.48 -8.70 23.39
N LEU A 31 5.79 -8.55 22.26
CA LEU A 31 5.10 -7.30 21.92
C LEU A 31 3.95 -7.02 22.88
N ARG A 32 3.16 -8.04 23.22
CA ARG A 32 2.14 -7.92 24.28
C ARG A 32 2.75 -7.48 25.61
N ASP A 33 3.87 -8.07 26.01
CA ASP A 33 4.55 -7.75 27.27
C ASP A 33 5.10 -6.31 27.30
N ARG A 34 5.34 -5.72 26.12
CA ARG A 34 5.68 -4.29 25.94
C ARG A 34 4.46 -3.37 25.93
N GLY A 35 3.25 -3.87 26.20
CA GLY A 35 2.02 -3.10 26.29
C GLY A 35 1.20 -3.02 25.00
N HIS A 36 1.59 -3.72 23.94
CA HIS A 36 0.79 -3.80 22.72
C HIS A 36 -0.43 -4.71 22.92
N THR A 37 -1.57 -4.33 22.37
CA THR A 37 -2.73 -5.23 22.30
C THR A 37 -2.56 -6.15 21.09
N VAL A 38 -2.55 -7.46 21.30
CA VAL A 38 -2.41 -8.44 20.21
C VAL A 38 -3.71 -9.24 20.09
N ILE A 39 -4.28 -9.27 18.89
CA ILE A 39 -5.47 -10.05 18.55
C ILE A 39 -5.04 -11.06 17.49
N ILE A 40 -5.19 -12.34 17.80
CA ILE A 40 -4.85 -13.45 16.90
C ILE A 40 -6.15 -14.15 16.50
N VAL A 41 -6.34 -14.31 15.19
CA VAL A 41 -7.36 -15.20 14.62
C VAL A 41 -6.66 -16.51 14.26
N THR A 42 -7.13 -17.62 14.81
CA THR A 42 -6.58 -18.95 14.56
C THR A 42 -7.68 -19.99 14.67
N HIS A 43 -7.63 -21.00 13.82
CA HIS A 43 -8.42 -22.23 13.95
C HIS A 43 -7.68 -23.33 14.74
N ASP A 44 -6.38 -23.16 15.02
CA ASP A 44 -5.59 -24.11 15.81
C ASP A 44 -5.77 -23.89 17.32
N PRO A 45 -6.32 -24.88 18.07
CA PRO A 45 -6.48 -24.79 19.52
C PRO A 45 -5.16 -24.70 20.28
N LEU A 46 -4.06 -25.25 19.76
CA LEU A 46 -2.73 -25.18 20.40
C LEU A 46 -2.17 -23.76 20.38
N ILE A 47 -2.43 -23.02 19.30
CA ILE A 47 -2.09 -21.59 19.20
C ILE A 47 -3.02 -20.76 20.07
N ALA A 48 -4.33 -21.03 20.03
CA ALA A 48 -5.32 -20.33 20.85
C ALA A 48 -5.04 -20.49 22.36
N ALA A 49 -4.61 -21.68 22.80
CA ALA A 49 -4.27 -21.97 24.19
C ALA A 49 -3.11 -21.11 24.74
N GLN A 50 -2.29 -20.51 23.87
CA GLN A 50 -1.21 -19.62 24.29
C GLN A 50 -1.70 -18.18 24.57
N ALA A 51 -2.95 -17.85 24.21
CA ALA A 51 -3.56 -16.56 24.47
C ALA A 51 -4.18 -16.49 25.87
N GLU A 52 -4.25 -15.28 26.42
CA GLU A 52 -4.83 -15.04 27.75
C GLU A 52 -6.37 -15.02 27.74
N ARG A 53 -6.95 -14.76 26.57
CA ARG A 53 -8.39 -14.70 26.36
C ARG A 53 -8.70 -15.34 25.01
N ILE A 54 -9.56 -16.34 25.03
CA ILE A 54 -10.02 -17.06 23.84
C ILE A 54 -11.48 -16.71 23.62
N ILE A 55 -11.77 -16.11 22.46
CA ILE A 55 -13.14 -15.80 22.03
C ILE A 55 -13.45 -16.73 20.87
N GLU A 56 -14.53 -17.51 20.97
CA GLU A 56 -14.93 -18.45 19.93
C GLU A 56 -16.12 -17.89 19.16
N ILE A 57 -16.02 -17.98 17.84
CA ILE A 57 -17.05 -17.52 16.90
C ILE A 57 -17.47 -18.73 16.05
N HIS A 58 -18.78 -18.94 15.96
CA HIS A 58 -19.40 -19.97 15.11
C HIS A 58 -20.58 -19.36 14.36
N ASP A 59 -20.67 -19.59 13.05
CA ASP A 59 -21.72 -19.03 12.17
C ASP A 59 -21.95 -17.52 12.34
N GLY A 60 -20.86 -16.75 12.47
CA GLY A 60 -20.91 -15.29 12.66
C GLY A 60 -21.42 -14.85 14.03
N LYS A 61 -21.61 -15.76 14.99
CA LYS A 61 -22.03 -15.48 16.36
C LYS A 61 -20.93 -15.84 17.34
N ILE A 62 -20.76 -15.02 18.38
CA ILE A 62 -19.84 -15.33 19.48
C ILE A 62 -20.51 -16.38 20.36
N VAL A 63 -19.93 -17.58 20.42
CA VAL A 63 -20.45 -18.70 21.22
C VAL A 63 -19.77 -18.79 22.58
N HIS A 64 -18.51 -18.36 22.70
CA HIS A 64 -17.79 -18.31 23.95
C HIS A 64 -17.01 -17.01 24.07
N ASN A 65 -17.17 -16.30 25.19
CA ASN A 65 -16.48 -15.05 25.48
C ASN A 65 -16.24 -14.90 26.98
N PRO A 66 -15.09 -15.37 27.49
CA PRO A 66 -14.77 -15.21 28.90
C PRO A 66 -14.57 -13.73 29.23
N PRO A 67 -14.89 -13.31 30.46
CA PRO A 67 -14.73 -11.92 30.90
C PRO A 67 -13.27 -11.49 30.75
N ALA A 68 -13.06 -10.20 30.46
CA ALA A 68 -11.72 -9.66 30.41
C ALA A 68 -11.06 -9.79 31.79
N GLN A 69 -9.84 -10.34 31.83
CA GLN A 69 -9.08 -10.33 33.07
C GLN A 69 -8.61 -8.90 33.35
N GLU A 70 -8.97 -8.36 34.51
CA GLU A 70 -8.50 -7.06 34.98
C GLU A 70 -7.02 -7.15 35.38
N LYS A 71 -6.12 -7.15 34.40
CA LYS A 71 -4.72 -6.81 34.66
C LYS A 71 -4.63 -5.31 34.85
N LYS A 72 -4.27 -4.89 36.07
CA LYS A 72 -3.99 -3.50 36.45
C LYS A 72 -3.02 -2.91 35.44
N ARG A 73 -3.52 -2.08 34.51
CA ARG A 73 -2.71 -1.32 33.56
C ARG A 73 -1.87 -0.35 34.36
N GLU A 74 -0.62 -0.73 34.65
CA GLU A 74 0.39 0.26 35.02
C GLU A 74 0.56 1.22 33.85
N GLN A 75 0.50 2.49 34.19
CA GLN A 75 0.42 3.64 33.30
C GLN A 75 1.58 3.65 32.30
N GLY A 76 1.28 3.96 31.03
CA GLY A 76 2.32 4.25 30.05
C GLY A 76 2.05 3.77 28.63
N VAL A 77 0.81 3.83 28.13
CA VAL A 77 0.68 3.93 26.67
C VAL A 77 0.87 5.40 26.35
N ASP A 78 2.11 5.78 26.07
CA ASP A 78 2.41 7.01 25.35
C ASP A 78 1.49 7.04 24.14
N ALA A 79 0.44 7.85 24.24
CA ALA A 79 -0.46 8.11 23.15
C ALA A 79 0.41 8.57 21.99
N ALA A 80 0.54 7.72 20.97
CA ALA A 80 1.34 8.00 19.80
C ALA A 80 0.89 9.36 19.29
N VAL A 81 1.73 10.37 19.51
CA VAL A 81 1.51 11.72 19.04
C VAL A 81 1.48 11.59 17.54
N VAL A 82 0.28 11.62 16.97
CA VAL A 82 0.09 11.70 15.52
C VAL A 82 0.64 13.07 15.15
N ASN A 83 1.93 13.09 14.79
CA ASN A 83 2.55 14.26 14.22
C ASN A 83 1.86 14.51 12.89
N THR A 84 0.86 15.38 12.90
CA THR A 84 0.19 15.90 11.71
C THR A 84 1.22 16.72 10.93
N VAL A 85 1.93 16.04 10.02
CA VAL A 85 2.78 16.69 9.03
C VAL A 85 1.87 17.61 8.18
N PRO A 86 2.30 18.83 7.82
CA PRO A 86 1.49 19.72 6.98
C PRO A 86 1.05 19.02 5.69
N GLY A 87 -0.25 19.07 5.36
CA GLY A 87 -0.84 18.29 4.27
C GLY A 87 -0.18 18.45 2.90
N TRP A 88 0.42 19.62 2.60
CA TRP A 88 1.17 19.84 1.35
C TRP A 88 2.50 19.08 1.30
N ARG A 89 3.19 18.94 2.44
CA ARG A 89 4.43 18.14 2.55
C ARG A 89 4.12 16.65 2.46
N GLN A 90 3.02 16.21 3.05
CA GLN A 90 2.55 14.83 2.94
C GLN A 90 2.17 14.50 1.49
N PHE A 91 1.48 15.41 0.80
CA PHE A 91 1.18 15.25 -0.63
C PHE A 91 2.45 15.16 -1.48
N ALA A 92 3.42 16.04 -1.26
CA ALA A 92 4.70 16.01 -1.97
C ALA A 92 5.50 14.72 -1.73
N SER A 93 5.55 14.22 -0.50
CA SER A 93 6.24 12.95 -0.19
C SER A 93 5.52 11.75 -0.79
N SER A 94 4.18 11.71 -0.70
CA SER A 94 3.37 10.63 -1.28
C SER A 94 3.48 10.58 -2.81
N PHE A 95 3.56 11.73 -3.50
CA PHE A 95 3.80 11.74 -4.95
C PHE A 95 5.17 11.16 -5.31
N ARG A 96 6.22 11.50 -4.55
CA ARG A 96 7.57 10.97 -4.78
C ARG A 96 7.65 9.47 -4.53
N GLU A 97 7.02 8.97 -3.47
CA GLU A 97 6.92 7.53 -3.19
C GLU A 97 6.13 6.81 -4.27
N ALA A 98 4.97 7.34 -4.66
CA ALA A 98 4.15 6.78 -5.74
C ALA A 98 4.93 6.70 -7.06
N LEU A 99 5.71 7.73 -7.40
CA LEU A 99 6.56 7.72 -8.60
C LEU A 99 7.65 6.63 -8.52
N SER A 100 8.28 6.45 -7.37
CA SER A 100 9.30 5.40 -7.17
C SER A 100 8.70 4.00 -7.29
N MET A 101 7.52 3.76 -6.69
CA MET A 101 6.80 2.49 -6.79
C MET A 101 6.33 2.24 -8.22
N ALA A 102 5.85 3.27 -8.92
CA ALA A 102 5.48 3.18 -10.33
C ALA A 102 6.68 2.83 -11.22
N TRP A 103 7.85 3.43 -10.97
CA TRP A 103 9.07 3.10 -11.71
C TRP A 103 9.50 1.64 -11.49
N LEU A 104 9.49 1.17 -10.24
CA LEU A 104 9.78 -0.22 -9.91
C LEU A 104 8.79 -1.18 -10.58
N ALA A 105 7.50 -0.87 -10.57
CA ALA A 105 6.46 -1.66 -11.22
C ALA A 105 6.60 -1.69 -12.76
N MET A 106 6.92 -0.55 -13.38
CA MET A 106 7.17 -0.46 -14.82
C MET A 106 8.41 -1.24 -15.24
N ALA A 107 9.46 -1.22 -14.41
CA ALA A 107 10.69 -1.98 -14.63
C ALA A 107 10.48 -3.50 -14.52
N ALA A 108 9.53 -3.94 -13.69
CA ALA A 108 9.17 -5.35 -13.55
C ALA A 108 8.46 -5.91 -14.80
N ASN A 109 7.62 -5.12 -15.46
CA ASN A 109 6.79 -5.56 -16.61
C ASN A 109 7.18 -4.91 -17.95
N LYS A 110 8.44 -5.07 -18.35
CA LYS A 110 9.06 -4.39 -19.51
C LYS A 110 8.27 -4.49 -20.82
N MET A 111 7.74 -5.66 -21.17
CA MET A 111 7.06 -5.88 -22.45
C MET A 111 5.74 -5.11 -22.56
N ARG A 112 4.93 -5.12 -21.49
CA ARG A 112 3.65 -4.42 -21.46
C ARG A 112 3.84 -2.90 -21.44
N THR A 113 4.77 -2.41 -20.64
CA THR A 113 5.12 -0.99 -20.58
C THR A 113 5.63 -0.48 -21.93
N LEU A 114 6.46 -1.27 -22.63
CA LEU A 114 7.01 -0.86 -23.92
C LEU A 114 5.95 -0.78 -25.02
N LEU A 115 5.06 -1.77 -25.12
CA LEU A 115 3.99 -1.77 -26.13
C LEU A 115 3.01 -0.61 -25.94
N THR A 116 2.65 -0.31 -24.69
CA THR A 116 1.77 0.82 -24.37
C THR A 116 2.44 2.17 -24.63
N MET A 117 3.71 2.33 -24.24
CA MET A 117 4.48 3.53 -24.56
C MET A 117 4.63 3.74 -26.06
N LEU A 118 4.91 2.67 -26.83
CA LEU A 118 5.09 2.75 -28.27
C LEU A 118 3.81 3.25 -28.97
N GLY A 119 2.65 2.73 -28.58
CA GLY A 119 1.36 3.20 -29.12
C GLY A 119 1.12 4.69 -28.87
N ILE A 120 1.41 5.16 -27.65
CA ILE A 120 1.28 6.58 -27.28
C ILE A 120 2.27 7.44 -28.08
N ILE A 121 3.53 7.01 -28.21
CA ILE A 121 4.58 7.73 -28.94
C ILE A 121 4.19 7.89 -30.41
N ILE A 122 3.77 6.80 -31.07
CA ILE A 122 3.36 6.83 -32.48
C ILE A 122 2.13 7.73 -32.66
N GLY A 123 1.15 7.64 -31.76
CA GLY A 123 -0.05 8.47 -31.79
C GLY A 123 0.28 9.97 -31.70
N ILE A 124 1.10 10.37 -30.72
CA ILE A 124 1.50 11.76 -30.53
C ILE A 124 2.36 12.25 -31.70
N ALA A 125 3.33 11.45 -32.16
CA ALA A 125 4.22 11.82 -33.27
C ALA A 125 3.45 12.03 -34.57
N SER A 126 2.46 11.19 -34.85
CA SER A 126 1.59 11.32 -36.03
C SER A 126 0.79 12.63 -36.01
N VAL A 127 0.13 12.94 -34.88
CA VAL A 127 -0.66 14.16 -34.72
C VAL A 127 0.20 15.42 -34.83
N VAL A 128 1.39 15.43 -34.22
CA VAL A 128 2.31 16.57 -34.33
C VAL A 128 2.79 16.75 -35.77
N SER A 129 3.15 15.66 -36.44
CA SER A 129 3.66 15.71 -37.82
C SER A 129 2.63 16.28 -38.79
N ILE A 130 1.37 15.85 -38.69
CA ILE A 130 0.31 16.33 -39.60
C ILE A 130 -0.02 17.81 -39.36
N VAL A 131 0.03 18.29 -38.12
CA VAL A 131 -0.18 19.72 -37.80
C VAL A 131 0.95 20.57 -38.38
N VAL A 132 2.21 20.14 -38.23
CA VAL A 132 3.37 20.88 -38.74
C VAL A 132 3.37 20.93 -40.27
N VAL A 133 3.11 19.79 -40.93
CA VAL A 133 3.03 19.73 -42.40
C VAL A 133 1.86 20.56 -42.92
N GLY A 134 0.70 20.50 -42.25
CA GLY A 134 -0.47 21.28 -42.62
C GLY A 134 -0.25 22.79 -42.49
N ASP A 135 0.39 23.24 -41.41
CA ASP A 135 0.71 24.66 -41.24
C ASP A 135 1.77 25.12 -42.26
N ALA A 136 2.80 24.31 -42.52
CA ALA A 136 3.82 24.61 -43.53
C ALA A 136 3.20 24.74 -44.94
N ALA A 137 2.36 23.80 -45.34
CA ALA A 137 1.67 23.85 -46.63
C ALA A 137 0.77 25.09 -46.76
N LYS A 138 0.02 25.42 -45.69
CA LYS A 138 -0.80 26.63 -45.62
C LYS A 138 0.05 27.89 -45.77
N GLN A 139 1.20 27.96 -45.09
CA GLN A 139 2.11 29.09 -45.19
C GLN A 139 2.71 29.23 -46.59
N MET A 140 3.08 28.13 -47.25
CA MET A 140 3.60 28.14 -48.63
C MET A 140 2.57 28.67 -49.63
N VAL A 141 1.32 28.19 -49.58
CA VAL A 141 0.25 28.65 -50.46
C VAL A 141 -0.06 30.12 -50.22
N LEU A 142 -0.11 30.56 -48.96
CA LEU A 142 -0.33 31.97 -48.62
C LEU A 142 0.82 32.86 -49.09
N ALA A 143 2.06 32.38 -49.04
CA ALA A 143 3.22 33.11 -49.55
C ALA A 143 3.18 33.23 -51.08
N ASP A 144 2.81 32.16 -51.78
CA ASP A 144 2.71 32.13 -53.25
C ASP A 144 1.58 33.05 -53.77
N ILE A 145 0.41 33.02 -53.12
CA ILE A 145 -0.71 33.93 -53.44
C ILE A 145 -0.32 35.40 -53.23
N ARG A 146 0.43 35.71 -52.16
CA ARG A 146 0.93 37.08 -51.92
C ARG A 146 1.96 37.51 -52.97
N ALA A 147 2.78 36.59 -53.46
CA ALA A 147 3.76 36.88 -54.51
C ALA A 147 3.11 37.14 -55.88
N MET A 148 1.96 36.53 -56.18
CA MET A 148 1.20 36.76 -57.41
C MET A 148 0.25 37.97 -57.36
N GLY A 149 -0.01 38.51 -56.17
CA GLY A 149 -0.90 39.66 -55.94
C GLY A 149 -0.24 41.03 -56.07
N HIS A 150 1.00 41.09 -56.58
CA HIS A 150 1.73 42.32 -56.91
C HIS A 150 1.91 42.48 -58.41
#